data_AF-K6GG83-F1
#
_entry.id   AF-K6GG83-F1
#
_cell.length_a   1.000
_cell.length_b   1.000
_cell.length_c   1.000
_cell.angle_alpha   90.00
_cell.angle_beta   90.00
_cell.angle_gamma   90.00
#
_symmetry.space_group_name_H-M   'P 1'
#
loop_
_entity.id
_entity.type
_entity.pdbx_description
1 polymer ?
#
loop_
_entity_poly.entity_id
_entity_poly.type
_entity_poly.pdbx_seq_one_letter_code
_entity_poly.pdbx_strand_id
1 'polypeptide(L)'
;MKIFTKSFYRTLEKLQQSFLIENKQNKKMLDIYIKYAEGNVSNEELNSANEQLKQILKNLGLGILIILPFSPITLPYIFSKAKELEIDLIPNWYKSLSNEDDRLE
;
A
#
# COMPACT_ATOMS: atom_id res chain seq x y z
N MET A 1 1.34 23.45 15.10
CA MET A 1 0.83 22.38 14.20
C MET A 1 1.86 21.85 13.17
N LYS A 2 3.18 22.06 13.31
CA LYS A 2 4.22 21.58 12.35
C LYS A 2 4.91 20.26 12.74
N ILE A 3 4.76 19.79 13.99
CA ILE A 3 5.47 18.60 14.49
C ILE A 3 4.76 17.30 14.05
N PHE A 4 3.42 17.29 14.05
CA PHE A 4 2.62 16.15 13.60
C PHE A 4 2.85 15.81 12.12
N THR A 5 3.04 16.81 11.26
CA THR A 5 3.29 16.60 9.83
C THR A 5 4.66 15.97 9.56
N LYS A 6 5.70 16.31 10.34
CA LYS A 6 7.06 15.74 10.16
C LYS A 6 7.14 14.26 10.54
N SER A 7 6.47 13.85 11.62
CA SER A 7 6.37 12.44 12.01
C SER A 7 5.58 11.63 10.97
N PHE A 8 4.48 12.19 10.49
CA PHE A 8 3.63 11.57 9.48
C PHE A 8 4.36 11.39 8.14
N TYR A 9 5.08 12.43 7.67
CA TYR A 9 5.90 12.37 6.48
C TYR A 9 6.96 11.25 6.56
N ARG A 10 7.68 11.15 7.68
CA ARG A 10 8.65 10.05 7.91
C ARG A 10 8.00 8.67 7.88
N THR A 11 6.78 8.54 8.40
CA THR A 11 6.03 7.28 8.32
C THR A 11 5.67 6.93 6.87
N LEU A 12 5.20 7.91 6.10
CA LEU A 12 4.90 7.72 4.67
C LEU A 12 6.15 7.39 3.86
N GLU A 13 7.28 8.04 4.14
CA GLU A 13 8.58 7.74 3.51
C GLU A 13 9.02 6.30 3.81
N LYS A 14 8.93 5.84 5.07
CA LYS A 14 9.24 4.44 5.43
C LYS A 14 8.31 3.44 4.76
N LEU A 15 7.04 3.79 4.60
CA LEU A 15 6.06 2.97 3.90
C LEU A 15 6.42 2.87 2.42
N GLN A 16 6.73 4.00 1.77
CA GLN A 16 7.22 4.07 0.40
C GLN A 16 8.44 3.16 0.22
N GLN A 17 9.45 3.28 1.08
CA GLN A 17 10.66 2.43 1.02
C GLN A 17 10.35 0.93 1.15
N SER A 18 9.40 0.56 2.01
CA SER A 18 8.99 -0.83 2.17
C SER A 18 8.23 -1.37 0.95
N PHE A 19 7.48 -0.51 0.27
CA PHE A 19 6.80 -0.85 -0.98
C PHE A 19 7.77 -0.90 -2.17
N LEU A 20 8.84 -0.11 -2.15
CA LEU A 20 9.90 -0.17 -3.16
C LEU A 20 10.67 -1.50 -3.15
N ILE A 21 10.66 -2.24 -2.03
CA ILE A 21 11.20 -3.60 -1.96
C ILE A 21 10.40 -4.49 -2.90
N GLU A 22 11.00 -4.80 -4.03
CA GLU A 22 10.42 -5.62 -5.08
C GLU A 22 10.48 -7.10 -4.68
N ASN A 23 9.40 -7.63 -4.12
CA ASN A 23 9.23 -9.04 -3.85
C ASN A 23 7.86 -9.54 -4.33
N LYS A 24 7.74 -10.87 -4.51
CA LYS A 24 6.54 -11.51 -5.06
C LYS A 24 5.29 -11.21 -4.24
N GLN A 25 5.40 -11.16 -2.91
CA GLN A 25 4.28 -10.88 -2.02
C GLN A 25 3.80 -9.43 -2.13
N ASN A 26 4.72 -8.46 -2.20
CA ASN A 26 4.42 -7.03 -2.34
C ASN A 26 3.76 -6.73 -3.70
N LYS A 27 4.27 -7.35 -4.78
CA LYS A 27 3.66 -7.27 -6.12
C LYS A 27 2.22 -7.77 -6.11
N LYS A 28 2.01 -8.99 -5.58
CA LYS A 28 0.67 -9.61 -5.52
C LYS A 28 -0.30 -8.80 -4.66
N MET A 29 0.18 -8.27 -3.53
CA MET A 29 -0.61 -7.40 -2.65
C MET A 29 -1.08 -6.14 -3.39
N LEU A 30 -0.18 -5.43 -4.08
CA LEU A 30 -0.53 -4.21 -4.81
C LEU A 30 -1.50 -4.49 -5.98
N ASP A 31 -1.28 -5.58 -6.73
CA ASP A 31 -2.19 -6.03 -7.80
C ASP A 31 -3.62 -6.27 -7.29
N ILE A 32 -3.76 -6.98 -6.16
CA ILE A 32 -5.08 -7.23 -5.54
C ILE A 32 -5.73 -5.91 -5.11
N TYR A 33 -4.99 -4.96 -4.54
CA TYR A 33 -5.61 -3.69 -4.12
C TYR A 33 -6.11 -2.84 -5.28
N ILE A 34 -5.44 -2.90 -6.44
CA ILE A 34 -5.93 -2.21 -7.64
C ILE A 34 -7.17 -2.91 -8.19
N LYS A 35 -7.14 -4.23 -8.34
CA LYS A 35 -8.33 -4.99 -8.75
C LYS A 35 -9.51 -4.78 -7.80
N TYR A 36 -9.25 -4.60 -6.51
CA TYR A 36 -10.27 -4.27 -5.52
C TYR A 36 -10.88 -2.88 -5.77
N ALA A 37 -10.05 -1.87 -6.09
CA ALA A 37 -10.53 -0.55 -6.49
C ALA A 37 -11.38 -0.58 -7.78
N GLU A 38 -11.13 -1.56 -8.65
CA GLU A 38 -11.90 -1.84 -9.87
C GLU A 38 -13.14 -2.73 -9.63
N GLY A 39 -13.34 -3.24 -8.42
CA GLY A 39 -14.47 -4.11 -8.06
C GLY A 39 -14.32 -5.60 -8.40
N ASN A 40 -13.13 -6.04 -8.78
CA ASN A 40 -12.86 -7.37 -9.36
C ASN A 40 -11.98 -8.26 -8.44
N VAL A 41 -12.34 -8.41 -7.16
CA VAL A 41 -11.56 -9.17 -6.15
C VAL A 41 -12.46 -9.99 -5.23
N SER A 42 -12.05 -11.23 -4.94
CA SER A 42 -12.69 -12.06 -3.92
C SER A 42 -12.26 -11.67 -2.49
N ASN A 43 -13.10 -12.01 -1.50
CA ASN A 43 -12.77 -11.76 -0.08
C ASN A 43 -11.46 -12.47 0.34
N GLU A 44 -11.17 -13.63 -0.24
CA GLU A 44 -9.97 -14.43 0.07
C GLU A 44 -8.69 -13.74 -0.44
N GLU A 45 -8.72 -13.23 -1.67
CA GLU A 45 -7.64 -12.42 -2.23
C GLU A 45 -7.41 -11.16 -1.41
N LEU A 46 -8.48 -10.43 -1.07
CA LEU A 46 -8.39 -9.22 -0.26
C LEU A 46 -7.81 -9.52 1.13
N ASN A 47 -8.21 -10.61 1.76
CA ASN A 47 -7.64 -11.06 3.03
C ASN A 47 -6.14 -11.37 2.91
N SER A 48 -5.72 -12.03 1.82
CA SER A 48 -4.30 -12.30 1.57
C SER A 48 -3.47 -11.03 1.41
N ALA A 49 -3.98 -10.03 0.67
CA ALA A 49 -3.33 -8.73 0.52
C ALA A 49 -3.26 -7.95 1.85
N ASN A 50 -4.34 -8.01 2.64
CA ASN A 50 -4.39 -7.40 3.97
C ASN A 50 -3.36 -8.01 4.92
N GLU A 51 -3.16 -9.33 4.89
CA GLU A 51 -2.13 -9.98 5.72
C GLU A 51 -0.71 -9.53 5.33
N GLN A 52 -0.41 -9.41 4.04
CA GLN A 52 0.89 -8.89 3.60
C GLN A 52 1.11 -7.44 4.06
N LEU A 53 0.09 -6.58 3.93
CA LEU A 53 0.16 -5.20 4.42
C LEU A 53 0.39 -5.14 5.93
N LYS A 54 -0.31 -5.99 6.71
CA LYS A 54 -0.10 -6.09 8.16
C LYS A 54 1.35 -6.43 8.50
N GLN A 55 1.98 -7.34 7.76
CA GLN A 55 3.40 -7.66 7.97
C GLN A 55 4.31 -6.47 7.68
N ILE A 56 4.06 -5.73 6.60
CA ILE A 56 4.80 -4.50 6.29
C ILE A 56 4.66 -3.48 7.44
N LEU A 57 3.45 -3.26 7.93
CA LEU A 57 3.20 -2.35 9.04
C LEU A 57 3.87 -2.80 10.35
N LYS A 58 3.87 -4.11 10.67
CA LYS A 58 4.60 -4.66 11.83
C LYS A 58 6.10 -4.39 11.72
N ASN A 59 6.70 -4.68 10.56
CA ASN A 59 8.13 -4.49 10.32
C ASN A 59 8.55 -3.01 10.42
N LEU A 60 7.63 -2.10 10.12
CA LEU A 60 7.85 -0.65 10.26
C LEU A 60 7.62 -0.10 11.68
N GLY A 61 7.22 -0.95 12.64
CA GLY A 61 6.87 -0.53 14.00
C GLY A 61 5.50 0.15 14.10
N LEU A 62 4.64 -0.01 13.08
CA LEU A 62 3.31 0.60 12.97
C LEU A 62 2.19 -0.35 13.40
N GLY A 63 2.48 -1.31 14.29
CA GLY A 63 1.54 -2.35 14.71
C GLY A 63 0.23 -1.81 15.31
N ILE A 64 0.24 -0.59 15.87
CA ILE A 64 -0.96 0.10 16.38
C ILE A 64 -2.01 0.33 15.27
N LEU A 65 -1.60 0.52 14.02
CA LEU A 65 -2.50 0.76 12.89
C LEU A 65 -3.27 -0.50 12.46
N ILE A 66 -2.83 -1.69 12.89
CA ILE A 66 -3.44 -2.99 12.56
C ILE A 66 -4.67 -3.26 13.45
N ILE A 67 -4.68 -2.69 14.66
CA ILE A 67 -5.72 -2.91 15.67
C ILE A 67 -6.91 -1.94 15.46
N LEU A 68 -6.73 -0.88 14.65
CA LEU A 68 -7.79 0.09 14.39
C LEU A 68 -8.97 -0.55 13.62
N PRO A 69 -10.23 -0.24 13.98
CA PRO A 69 -11.44 -0.85 13.40
C PRO A 69 -11.74 -0.49 11.93
N PHE A 70 -10.74 -0.03 11.17
CA PHE A 70 -10.84 0.43 9.79
C PHE A 70 -9.85 -0.27 8.83
N SER A 71 -9.26 -1.41 9.20
CA SER A 71 -8.25 -2.14 8.40
C SER A 71 -8.56 -2.31 6.89
N PRO A 72 -9.82 -2.43 6.42
CA PRO A 72 -10.12 -2.46 4.97
C PRO A 72 -10.14 -1.09 4.27
N ILE A 73 -10.34 0.01 5.00
CA ILE A 73 -10.45 1.39 4.49
C ILE A 73 -9.13 2.15 4.60
N THR A 74 -8.21 1.66 5.44
CA THR A 74 -6.91 2.31 5.71
C THR A 74 -6.08 2.52 4.45
N LEU A 75 -6.07 1.56 3.51
CA LEU A 75 -5.23 1.67 2.32
C LEU A 75 -5.74 2.75 1.35
N PRO A 76 -7.03 2.77 0.91
CA PRO A 76 -7.58 3.90 0.15
C PRO A 76 -7.33 5.26 0.81
N TYR A 77 -7.43 5.33 2.14
CA TYR A 77 -7.17 6.55 2.90
C TYR A 77 -5.69 6.98 2.85
N ILE A 78 -4.75 6.04 3.01
CA ILE A 78 -3.30 6.31 2.91
C ILE A 78 -2.93 6.78 1.48
N PHE A 79 -3.44 6.11 0.44
CA PHE A 79 -3.20 6.51 -0.95
C PHE A 79 -3.79 7.90 -1.25
N SER A 80 -5.00 8.19 -0.76
CA SER A 80 -5.62 9.51 -0.89
C SER A 80 -4.81 10.61 -0.19
N LYS A 81 -4.36 10.37 1.05
CA LYS A 81 -3.52 11.33 1.78
C LYS A 81 -2.11 11.50 1.22
N ALA A 82 -1.52 10.45 0.66
CA ALA A 82 -0.24 10.57 -0.02
C ALA A 82 -0.33 11.41 -1.29
N LYS A 83 -1.42 11.25 -2.06
CA LYS A 83 -1.72 12.11 -3.22
C LYS A 83 -1.90 13.58 -2.82
N GLU A 84 -2.61 13.85 -1.73
CA GLU A 84 -2.79 15.22 -1.19
C GLU A 84 -1.45 15.86 -0.76
N LEU A 85 -0.47 15.05 -0.35
CA LEU A 85 0.85 15.50 0.09
C LEU A 85 1.95 15.38 -0.99
N GLU A 86 1.57 15.06 -2.23
CA GLU A 86 2.50 14.86 -3.36
C GLU A 86 3.56 13.76 -3.11
N ILE A 87 3.24 12.77 -2.27
CA ILE A 87 4.10 11.62 -1.98
C ILE A 87 3.68 10.45 -2.87
N ASP A 88 4.60 10.04 -3.73
CA ASP A 88 4.38 8.93 -4.65
C ASP A 88 4.56 7.57 -3.95
N LEU A 89 3.48 7.01 -3.42
CA LEU A 89 3.51 5.70 -2.78
C LEU A 89 3.54 4.51 -3.75
N ILE A 90 3.24 4.74 -5.03
CA ILE A 90 3.22 3.67 -6.04
C ILE A 90 4.64 3.51 -6.60
N PRO A 91 5.28 2.33 -6.46
CA PRO A 91 6.62 2.10 -6.99
C PRO A 91 6.69 2.25 -8.52
N ASN A 92 7.82 2.71 -9.06
CA ASN A 92 8.03 2.82 -10.51
C ASN A 92 7.90 1.48 -11.24
N TRP A 93 8.38 0.38 -10.63
CA TRP A 93 8.22 -0.97 -11.17
C TRP A 93 6.75 -1.41 -11.22
N TYR A 94 5.88 -0.78 -10.42
CA TYR A 94 4.45 -1.03 -10.45
C TYR A 94 3.79 -0.20 -11.56
N LYS A 95 4.20 1.06 -11.71
CA LYS A 95 3.73 1.94 -12.80
C LYS A 95 4.11 1.43 -14.19
N SER A 96 5.25 0.76 -14.30
CA SER A 96 5.64 0.07 -15.54
C SER A 96 4.75 -1.13 -15.86
N LEU A 97 3.95 -1.66 -14.91
CA LEU A 97 2.93 -2.67 -15.19
C LEU A 97 1.63 -2.07 -15.74
N SER A 98 1.39 -0.77 -15.50
CA SER A 98 0.21 -0.03 -15.99
C SER A 98 0.44 0.66 -17.35
N ASN A 99 1.69 0.75 -17.79
CA ASN A 99 2.01 1.14 -19.17
C ASN A 99 2.05 -0.15 -20.00
N GLU A 100 0.99 -0.37 -20.77
CA GLU A 100 0.78 -1.28 -21.91
C GLU A 100 1.85 -2.38 -22.19
N ASP A 101 1.35 -3.63 -22.33
CA ASP A 101 1.94 -4.81 -23.01
C ASP A 101 2.67 -5.94 -22.26
N ASP A 102 2.92 -5.89 -20.95
CA ASP A 102 3.64 -7.00 -20.25
C ASP A 102 2.78 -7.83 -19.26
N ARG A 103 1.48 -7.98 -19.54
CA ARG A 103 0.65 -9.01 -18.87
C ARG A 103 0.89 -10.34 -19.57
N LEU A 104 1.98 -11.00 -19.17
CA LEU A 104 2.39 -12.33 -19.57
C LEU A 104 1.19 -13.27 -19.84
N GLU A 105 1.20 -13.84 -21.06
CA GLU A 105 0.65 -15.16 -21.38
C GLU A 105 1.09 -16.23 -20.37
#